data_AF-A0A526YKX6-F1
#
_entry.id   AF-A0A526YKX6-F1
#
_cell.length_a   1.000
_cell.length_b   1.000
_cell.length_c   1.000
_cell.angle_alpha   90.00
_cell.angle_beta   90.00
_cell.angle_gamma   90.00
#
_symmetry.space_group_name_H-M   'P 1'
#
loop_
_entity.id
_entity.type
_entity.pdbx_description
1 polymer ?
#
loop_
_entity_poly.entity_id
_entity_poly.type
_entity_poly.pdbx_seq_one_letter_code
_entity_poly.pdbx_strand_id
1 'polypeptide(L)'
;LVFFGAHRLESRWKLLLWLDAVGLAAFSVMGAAKGLAITGSPVVSVVTGVLTATFGGILRDLLAGEASVLLRPEIYVTAALAGAILFTTGDLAGLPPLASGLMGFIAAF
;
A
#
# COMPACT_ATOMS: atom_id res chain seq x y z
N LEU A 1 4.97 -2.60 -21.23
CA LEU A 1 4.19 -1.43 -21.71
C LEU A 1 4.73 -0.11 -21.20
N VAL A 2 5.01 0.06 -19.89
CA VAL A 2 5.59 1.30 -19.34
C VAL A 2 6.94 1.68 -19.97
N PHE A 3 7.86 0.72 -20.17
CA PHE A 3 9.17 0.95 -20.82
C PHE A 3 9.05 1.53 -22.24
N PHE A 4 8.10 1.05 -23.04
CA PHE A 4 7.89 1.51 -24.42
C PHE A 4 7.04 2.81 -24.50
N GLY A 5 6.15 3.05 -23.54
CA GLY A 5 5.33 4.27 -23.46
C GLY A 5 6.01 5.46 -22.77
N ALA A 6 7.16 5.24 -22.11
CA ALA A 6 7.86 6.23 -21.31
C ALA A 6 8.26 7.49 -22.10
N HIS A 7 8.56 7.37 -23.40
CA HIS A 7 8.90 8.50 -24.26
C HIS A 7 7.73 9.47 -24.51
N ARG A 8 6.47 9.03 -24.32
CA ARG A 8 5.28 9.79 -24.74
C ARG A 8 4.54 10.49 -23.59
N LEU A 9 4.99 10.32 -22.35
CA LEU A 9 4.36 10.86 -21.14
C LEU A 9 5.13 12.08 -20.60
N GLU A 10 4.59 13.26 -20.84
CA GLU A 10 5.14 14.57 -20.47
C GLU A 10 5.07 14.87 -18.94
N SER A 11 4.25 14.12 -18.18
CA SER A 11 4.09 14.26 -16.72
C SER A 11 4.37 12.96 -15.95
N ARG A 12 5.60 12.44 -16.07
CA ARG A 12 6.05 11.20 -15.39
C ARG A 12 5.82 11.22 -13.88
N TRP A 13 6.04 12.37 -13.25
CA TRP A 13 5.92 12.56 -11.79
C TRP A 13 4.51 12.33 -11.26
N LYS A 14 3.48 12.92 -11.89
CA LYS A 14 2.09 12.74 -11.46
C LYS A 14 1.64 11.30 -11.63
N LEU A 15 2.03 10.67 -12.74
CA LEU A 15 1.66 9.29 -13.03
C LEU A 15 2.31 8.32 -12.04
N LEU A 16 3.57 8.55 -11.68
CA LEU A 16 4.25 7.78 -10.64
C LEU A 16 3.57 7.91 -9.27
N LEU A 17 3.15 9.12 -8.86
CA LEU A 17 2.44 9.33 -7.60
C LEU A 17 1.11 8.57 -7.53
N TRP A 18 0.31 8.59 -8.60
CA TRP A 18 -0.95 7.85 -8.65
C TRP A 18 -0.73 6.34 -8.64
N LEU A 19 0.24 5.85 -9.41
CA LEU A 19 0.60 4.42 -9.41
C LEU A 19 1.13 3.97 -8.05
N ASP A 20 1.86 4.84 -7.34
CA ASP A 20 2.36 4.58 -6.00
C ASP A 20 1.22 4.50 -4.98
N ALA A 21 0.27 5.44 -5.02
CA ALA A 21 -0.91 5.41 -4.14
C ALA A 21 -1.75 4.14 -4.35
N VAL A 22 -2.00 3.75 -5.62
CA VAL A 22 -2.69 2.48 -5.93
C VAL A 22 -1.89 1.28 -5.41
N GLY A 23 -0.58 1.28 -5.61
CA GLY A 23 0.32 0.23 -5.13
C GLY A 23 0.30 0.10 -3.61
N LEU A 24 0.45 1.21 -2.89
CA LEU A 24 0.40 1.30 -1.44
C LEU A 24 -0.92 0.75 -0.89
N ALA A 25 -2.05 1.19 -1.45
CA ALA A 25 -3.38 0.74 -1.04
C ALA A 25 -3.57 -0.77 -1.28
N ALA A 26 -3.16 -1.28 -2.44
CA ALA A 26 -3.27 -2.71 -2.74
C ALA A 26 -2.36 -3.58 -1.86
N PHE A 27 -1.11 -3.16 -1.67
CA PHE A 27 -0.11 -3.94 -0.93
C PHE A 27 -0.34 -3.90 0.59
N SER A 28 -0.89 -2.80 1.13
CA SER A 28 -1.24 -2.74 2.56
C SER A 28 -2.33 -3.76 2.91
N VAL A 29 -3.38 -3.84 2.09
CA VAL A 29 -4.46 -4.82 2.23
C VAL A 29 -3.97 -6.25 2.01
N MET A 30 -3.22 -6.51 0.93
CA MET A 30 -2.73 -7.87 0.64
C MET A 30 -1.73 -8.38 1.70
N GLY A 31 -0.85 -7.50 2.20
CA GLY A 31 0.07 -7.82 3.28
C GLY A 31 -0.67 -8.12 4.58
N ALA A 32 -1.70 -7.33 4.90
CA ALA A 32 -2.55 -7.57 6.05
C ALA A 32 -3.32 -8.89 5.94
N ALA A 33 -3.90 -9.19 4.78
CA ALA A 33 -4.60 -10.44 4.51
C ALA A 33 -3.71 -11.66 4.71
N LYS A 34 -2.48 -11.63 4.15
CA LYS A 34 -1.53 -12.74 4.33
C LYS A 34 -1.05 -12.87 5.78
N GLY A 35 -0.72 -11.76 6.43
CA GLY A 35 -0.29 -11.77 7.83
C GLY A 35 -1.36 -12.37 8.75
N LEU A 36 -2.62 -12.02 8.51
CA LEU A 36 -3.75 -12.55 9.27
C LEU A 36 -3.98 -14.04 8.96
N ALA A 37 -3.95 -14.44 7.69
CA ALA A 37 -4.16 -15.83 7.30
C ALA A 37 -3.10 -16.80 7.85
N ILE A 38 -1.85 -16.35 8.00
CA ILE A 38 -0.75 -17.20 8.48
C ILE A 38 -0.71 -17.24 10.00
N THR A 39 -0.91 -16.11 10.68
CA THR A 39 -0.64 -15.99 12.12
C THR A 39 -1.89 -15.90 12.98
N GLY A 40 -3.04 -15.56 12.40
CA GLY A 40 -4.27 -15.24 13.14
C GLY A 40 -4.18 -13.99 14.02
N SER A 41 -3.03 -13.30 14.04
CA SER A 41 -2.81 -12.14 14.91
C SER A 41 -3.15 -10.83 14.18
N PRO A 42 -4.09 -10.02 14.72
CA PRO A 42 -4.41 -8.71 14.15
C PRO A 42 -3.21 -7.77 14.11
N VAL A 43 -2.34 -7.86 15.12
CA VAL A 43 -1.14 -7.01 15.21
C VAL A 43 -0.15 -7.37 14.10
N VAL A 44 0.11 -8.66 13.90
CA VAL A 44 1.03 -9.11 12.84
C VAL A 44 0.46 -8.79 11.45
N SER A 45 -0.85 -8.93 11.27
CA SER A 45 -1.56 -8.51 10.06
C SER A 45 -1.28 -7.04 9.73
N VAL A 46 -1.55 -6.12 10.65
CA VAL A 46 -1.34 -4.68 10.43
C VAL A 46 0.12 -4.35 10.12
N VAL A 47 1.05 -4.90 10.92
CA VAL A 47 2.49 -4.66 10.73
C VAL A 47 2.96 -5.18 9.36
N THR A 48 2.54 -6.38 8.97
CA THR A 48 2.90 -6.98 7.68
C THR A 48 2.33 -6.17 6.50
N GLY A 49 1.10 -5.66 6.64
CA GLY A 49 0.48 -4.77 5.66
C GLY A 49 1.28 -3.49 5.46
N VAL A 50 1.55 -2.76 6.55
CA VAL A 50 2.32 -1.51 6.50
C VAL A 50 3.72 -1.72 5.93
N LEU A 51 4.43 -2.75 6.38
CA LEU A 51 5.77 -3.08 5.89
C LEU A 51 5.75 -3.40 4.40
N THR A 52 4.85 -4.26 3.95
CA THR A 52 4.79 -4.66 2.53
C THR A 52 4.53 -3.45 1.62
N ALA A 53 3.64 -2.55 2.04
CA ALA A 53 3.27 -1.38 1.25
C ALA A 53 4.40 -0.32 1.20
N THR A 54 5.04 -0.04 2.34
CA THR A 54 6.07 1.02 2.43
C THR A 54 7.42 0.59 1.88
N PHE A 55 7.81 -0.68 2.05
CA PHE A 55 9.12 -1.16 1.62
C PHE A 55 9.29 -1.12 0.09
N GLY A 56 8.21 -1.33 -0.67
CA GLY A 56 8.22 -1.22 -2.14
C GLY A 56 8.54 0.20 -2.63
N GLY A 57 7.90 1.22 -2.04
CA GLY A 57 8.16 2.62 -2.35
C GLY A 57 9.58 3.05 -1.97
N ILE A 58 10.03 2.64 -0.77
CA ILE A 58 11.41 2.91 -0.30
C ILE A 58 12.45 2.29 -1.23
N LEU A 59 12.28 1.02 -1.61
CA LEU A 59 13.23 0.33 -2.48
C LEU A 59 13.29 0.96 -3.88
N ARG A 60 12.13 1.37 -4.43
CA ARG A 60 12.07 2.10 -5.71
C ARG A 60 12.86 3.39 -5.64
N ASP A 61 12.63 4.19 -4.61
CA ASP A 61 13.26 5.50 -4.46
C ASP A 61 14.79 5.36 -4.25
N LEU A 62 15.20 4.37 -3.44
CA LEU A 62 16.61 4.04 -3.22
C LEU A 62 17.33 3.63 -4.52
N LEU A 63 16.70 2.77 -5.33
CA LEU A 63 17.27 2.33 -6.62
C LEU A 63 17.30 3.45 -7.66
N ALA A 64 16.38 4.41 -7.58
CA ALA A 64 16.36 5.58 -8.45
C ALA A 64 17.44 6.61 -8.10
N GLY A 65 18.07 6.50 -6.92
CA GLY A 65 19.05 7.48 -6.44
C GLY A 65 18.44 8.85 -6.10
N GLU A 66 17.10 8.92 -6.03
CA GLU A 66 16.37 10.12 -5.67
C GLU A 66 16.14 10.15 -4.16
N ALA A 67 16.30 11.32 -3.54
CA ALA A 67 15.85 11.50 -2.17
C ALA A 67 14.35 11.22 -2.15
N SER A 68 13.94 10.20 -1.39
CA SER A 68 12.58 9.66 -1.42
C SER A 68 11.55 10.78 -1.47
N VAL A 69 10.74 10.79 -2.55
CA VAL A 69 9.72 11.81 -2.83
C VAL A 69 8.67 11.89 -1.69
N LEU A 70 8.73 10.92 -0.77
CA LEU A 70 8.08 10.83 0.52
C LEU A 70 8.65 11.78 1.59
N LEU A 71 8.97 13.04 1.27
CA LEU A 71 9.27 14.06 2.30
C LEU A 71 8.08 14.34 3.26
N ARG A 72 6.97 13.59 3.13
CA ARG A 72 5.94 13.39 4.16
C ARG A 72 5.74 11.90 4.44
N PRO A 73 6.72 11.20 5.06
CA PRO A 73 6.61 9.78 5.39
C PRO A 73 5.35 9.50 6.23
N GLU A 74 4.98 10.50 7.03
CA GLU A 74 3.81 10.54 7.89
C GLU A 74 2.52 10.18 7.15
N ILE A 75 2.26 10.73 5.96
CA ILE A 75 1.02 10.48 5.21
C ILE A 75 1.03 9.07 4.60
N TYR A 76 2.17 8.60 4.11
CA TYR A 76 2.27 7.28 3.49
C TYR A 76 2.13 6.14 4.49
N VAL A 77 2.82 6.26 5.63
CA VAL A 77 2.74 5.26 6.69
C VAL A 77 1.35 5.28 7.30
N THR A 78 0.73 6.45 7.49
CA THR A 78 -0.64 6.53 8.04
C THR A 78 -1.69 6.01 7.08
N ALA A 79 -1.57 6.24 5.76
CA ALA A 79 -2.47 5.68 4.76
C ALA A 79 -2.36 4.15 4.69
N ALA A 80 -1.13 3.61 4.65
CA ALA A 80 -0.91 2.16 4.70
C ALA A 80 -1.43 1.54 6.02
N LEU A 81 -1.25 2.24 7.14
CA LEU A 81 -1.75 1.83 8.45
C LEU A 81 -3.28 1.82 8.49
N ALA A 82 -3.93 2.87 7.97
CA ALA A 82 -5.39 2.96 7.90
C ALA A 82 -5.99 1.83 7.06
N GLY A 83 -5.43 1.56 5.87
CA GLY A 83 -5.89 0.47 5.01
C GLY A 83 -5.71 -0.90 5.65
N ALA A 84 -4.56 -1.15 6.27
CA ALA A 84 -4.30 -2.40 6.97
C ALA A 84 -5.23 -2.59 8.18
N ILE A 85 -5.44 -1.56 9.02
CA ILE A 85 -6.35 -1.62 10.17
C ILE A 85 -7.79 -1.87 9.71
N LEU A 86 -8.27 -1.16 8.69
CA LEU A 86 -9.66 -1.31 8.20
C LEU A 86 -9.89 -2.68 7.58
N PHE A 87 -8.91 -3.21 6.84
CA PHE A 87 -8.96 -4.59 6.38
C PHE A 87 -9.04 -5.57 7.55
N THR A 88 -8.10 -5.49 8.50
CA THR A 88 -7.99 -6.43 9.62
C THR A 88 -9.25 -6.37 10.50
N THR A 89 -9.74 -5.18 10.83
CA THR A 89 -10.96 -5.02 11.64
C THR A 89 -12.21 -5.48 10.90
N GLY A 90 -12.31 -5.25 9.59
CA GLY A 90 -13.40 -5.76 8.77
C GLY A 90 -13.43 -7.29 8.71
N ASP A 91 -12.26 -7.91 8.56
CA ASP A 91 -12.12 -9.37 8.58
C ASP A 91 -12.50 -9.95 9.95
N LEU A 92 -12.05 -9.32 11.05
CA LEU A 92 -12.44 -9.71 12.42
C LEU A 92 -13.95 -9.55 12.68
N ALA A 93 -14.60 -8.60 12.03
CA ALA A 93 -16.05 -8.41 12.10
C ALA A 93 -16.84 -9.46 11.28
N GLY A 94 -16.15 -10.38 10.58
CA GLY A 94 -16.76 -11.42 9.75
C GLY A 94 -17.29 -10.92 8.41
N LEU A 95 -16.81 -9.76 7.93
CA LEU A 95 -17.18 -9.26 6.62
C LEU A 95 -16.58 -10.12 5.51
N PRO A 96 -17.22 -10.18 4.32
CA PRO A 96 -16.64 -10.86 3.16
C PRO A 96 -15.25 -10.28 2.83
N PRO A 97 -14.26 -11.12 2.47
CA PRO A 97 -12.90 -10.66 2.18
C PRO A 97 -12.82 -9.54 1.14
N LEU A 98 -13.73 -9.56 0.16
CA LEU A 98 -13.84 -8.52 -0.86
C LEU A 98 -14.28 -7.18 -0.27
N ALA A 99 -15.23 -7.19 0.68
CA ALA A 99 -15.71 -5.97 1.33
C ALA A 99 -14.62 -5.38 2.23
N SER A 100 -13.98 -6.20 3.07
CA SER A 100 -12.85 -5.78 3.91
C SER A 100 -11.69 -5.24 3.06
N GLY A 101 -11.40 -5.90 1.94
CA GLY A 101 -10.36 -5.47 1.00
C GLY A 101 -10.66 -4.14 0.33
N LEU A 102 -11.89 -3.93 -0.14
CA LEU A 102 -12.31 -2.67 -0.76
C LEU A 102 -12.32 -1.52 0.24
N MET A 103 -12.80 -1.74 1.46
CA MET A 103 -12.77 -0.72 2.51
C MET A 103 -11.34 -0.31 2.87
N GLY A 104 -10.44 -1.29 3.06
CA GLY A 104 -9.03 -1.02 3.32
C GLY A 104 -8.36 -0.29 2.15
N PHE A 105 -8.65 -0.68 0.92
CA PHE A 105 -8.10 -0.03 -0.28
C PHE A 105 -8.55 1.43 -0.40
N ILE A 106 -9.85 1.70 -0.26
CA ILE A 106 -10.42 3.05 -0.37
C ILE A 106 -9.87 3.98 0.72
N ALA A 107 -9.60 3.46 1.91
CA ALA A 107 -9.07 4.27 3.00
C ALA A 107 -7.56 4.58 2.88
N ALA A 108 -6.81 3.73 2.19
CA ALA A 108 -5.39 3.94 1.95
C ALA A 108 -5.08 4.76 0.69
N PHE A 109 -6.07 4.91 -0.21
CA PHE A 109 -5.95 5.62 -1.48
C PHE A 109 -6.43 7.07 -1.36
#